data_AF-A0A6G8TWP3-F1
#
_entry.id   AF-A0A6G8TWP3-F1
#
_cell.length_a   1.000
_cell.length_b   1.000
_cell.length_c   1.000
_cell.angle_alpha   90.00
_cell.angle_beta   90.00
_cell.angle_gamma   90.00
#
_symmetry.space_group_name_H-M   'P 1'
#
loop_
_entity.id
_entity.type
_entity.pdbx_description
1 polymer ?
#
loop_
_entity_poly.entity_id
_entity_poly.type
_entity_poly.pdbx_seq_one_letter_code
_entity_poly.pdbx_strand_id
1 'polypeptide(L)'
;MNMNDGFEEFLATIIDQCLYEHDMQLPLAFRAVADNGSVLVANFNEGAELVVLIKHCDNNAFMLPMKITVVSQNNKTARLVIEHNGNIDRVH
;
A
#
# COMPACT_ATOMS: atom_id res chain seq x y z
N MET A 1 16.12 7.61 2.88
CA MET A 1 16.31 6.18 3.23
C MET A 1 15.95 5.35 2.02
N ASN A 2 16.76 4.35 1.67
CA ASN A 2 16.45 3.43 0.58
C ASN A 2 15.44 2.41 1.11
N MET A 3 14.19 2.47 0.63
CA MET A 3 13.02 1.86 1.28
C MET A 3 12.71 0.44 0.79
N ASN A 4 13.74 -0.38 0.52
CA ASN A 4 13.48 -1.78 0.15
C ASN A 4 13.21 -2.66 1.39
N ASP A 5 13.78 -2.33 2.55
CA ASP A 5 13.69 -3.21 3.72
C ASP A 5 12.45 -2.95 4.62
N GLY A 6 11.82 -1.77 4.53
CA GLY A 6 10.68 -1.40 5.38
C GLY A 6 9.33 -1.29 4.67
N PHE A 7 9.32 -1.37 3.33
CA PHE A 7 8.09 -1.17 2.56
C PHE A 7 7.08 -2.32 2.75
N GLU A 8 7.55 -3.55 2.91
CA GLU A 8 6.70 -4.70 3.20
C GLU A 8 6.04 -4.60 4.59
N GLU A 9 6.76 -4.09 5.60
CA GLU A 9 6.22 -3.84 6.94
C GLU A 9 5.13 -2.77 6.92
N PHE A 10 5.31 -1.71 6.13
CA PHE A 10 4.27 -0.71 5.91
C PHE A 10 3.04 -1.31 5.24
N LEU A 11 3.22 -2.14 4.21
CA LEU A 11 2.11 -2.82 3.54
C LEU A 11 1.36 -3.75 4.50
N ALA A 12 2.08 -4.53 5.32
CA ALA A 12 1.46 -5.40 6.33
C ALA A 12 0.61 -4.60 7.34
N THR A 13 1.13 -3.48 7.82
CA THR A 13 0.40 -2.57 8.72
C THR A 13 -0.85 -2.00 8.07
N ILE A 14 -0.78 -1.60 6.79
CA ILE A 14 -1.92 -1.06 6.04
C ILE A 14 -2.98 -2.15 5.81
N ILE A 15 -2.55 -3.37 5.47
CA ILE A 15 -3.45 -4.52 5.31
C ILE A 15 -4.22 -4.76 6.61
N ASP A 16 -3.51 -4.80 7.75
CA ASP A 16 -4.11 -5.01 9.08
C ASP A 16 -5.17 -3.94 9.38
N GLN A 17 -4.82 -2.67 9.21
CA GLN A 17 -5.77 -1.55 9.38
C GLN A 17 -6.97 -1.66 8.44
N CYS A 18 -6.77 -2.04 7.18
CA CYS A 18 -7.86 -2.23 6.22
C CYS A 18 -8.83 -3.32 6.67
N LEU A 19 -8.31 -4.48 7.09
CA LEU A 19 -9.13 -5.62 7.49
C LEU A 19 -9.87 -5.36 8.80
N TYR A 20 -9.19 -4.89 9.83
CA TYR A 20 -9.75 -4.80 11.18
C TYR A 20 -10.38 -3.45 11.51
N GLU A 21 -9.77 -2.34 11.10
CA GLU A 21 -10.28 -1.01 11.43
C GLU A 21 -11.27 -0.47 10.39
N HIS A 22 -11.13 -0.88 9.13
CA HIS A 22 -12.00 -0.45 8.04
C HIS A 22 -13.06 -1.47 7.63
N ASP A 23 -13.07 -2.65 8.26
CA ASP A 23 -13.99 -3.76 7.98
C ASP A 23 -14.00 -4.07 6.47
N MET A 24 -12.79 -4.10 5.88
CA MET A 24 -12.60 -4.50 4.50
C MET A 24 -12.46 -6.02 4.42
N GLN A 25 -12.89 -6.57 3.29
CA GLN A 25 -12.80 -7.99 2.99
C GLN A 25 -11.75 -8.25 1.91
N LEU A 26 -11.05 -9.37 2.06
CA LEU A 26 -10.19 -9.93 1.03
C LEU A 26 -11.05 -10.33 -0.20
N PRO A 27 -10.46 -10.36 -1.42
CA PRO A 27 -9.14 -9.84 -1.74
C PRO A 27 -9.09 -8.30 -1.68
N LEU A 28 -7.90 -7.78 -1.37
CA LEU A 28 -7.60 -6.35 -1.40
C LEU A 28 -6.72 -6.03 -2.61
N ALA A 29 -7.09 -5.02 -3.39
CA ALA A 29 -6.25 -4.48 -4.45
C ALA A 29 -5.53 -3.23 -3.94
N PHE A 30 -4.21 -3.20 -4.08
CA PHE A 30 -3.32 -2.13 -3.66
C PHE A 30 -2.80 -1.36 -4.87
N ARG A 31 -2.79 -0.05 -4.75
CA ARG A 31 -2.02 0.84 -5.61
C ARG A 31 -1.18 1.76 -4.74
N ALA A 32 0.12 1.71 -4.89
CA ALA A 32 1.08 2.58 -4.23
C ALA A 32 1.76 3.48 -5.27
N VAL A 33 1.80 4.78 -5.03
CA VAL A 33 2.45 5.77 -5.90
C VAL A 33 3.32 6.68 -5.05
N ALA A 34 4.62 6.65 -5.29
CA ALA A 34 5.59 7.53 -4.66
C ALA A 34 5.76 8.84 -5.44
N ASP A 35 6.28 9.87 -4.76
CA ASP A 35 6.52 11.19 -5.34
C ASP A 35 7.55 11.19 -6.48
N ASN A 36 8.47 10.23 -6.51
CA ASN A 36 9.40 10.03 -7.63
C ASN A 36 8.77 9.32 -8.84
N GLY A 37 7.47 9.09 -8.83
CA GLY A 37 6.77 8.39 -9.92
C GLY A 37 6.89 6.87 -9.88
N SER A 38 7.55 6.28 -8.86
CA SER A 38 7.52 4.84 -8.64
C SER A 38 6.10 4.37 -8.32
N VAL A 39 5.69 3.24 -8.92
CA VAL A 39 4.34 2.68 -8.81
C VAL A 39 4.41 1.20 -8.48
N LEU A 40 3.58 0.77 -7.52
CA LEU A 40 3.26 -0.63 -7.29
C LEU A 40 1.75 -0.83 -7.43
N VAL A 41 1.36 -1.88 -8.14
CA VAL A 41 0.01 -2.43 -8.10
C VAL A 41 0.12 -3.89 -7.69
N ALA A 42 -0.62 -4.29 -6.66
CA ALA A 42 -0.59 -5.65 -6.13
C ALA A 42 -1.97 -6.06 -5.62
N ASN A 43 -2.22 -7.36 -5.54
CA ASN A 43 -3.38 -7.93 -4.87
C ASN A 43 -2.94 -8.67 -3.61
N PHE A 44 -3.75 -8.62 -2.56
CA PHE A 44 -3.59 -9.45 -1.37
C PHE A 44 -4.82 -10.35 -1.24
N ASN A 45 -4.61 -11.66 -1.33
CA ASN A 45 -5.70 -12.63 -1.42
C ASN A 45 -5.94 -13.34 -0.08
N GLU A 46 -7.02 -14.13 0.00
CA GLU A 46 -7.40 -14.93 1.19
C GLU A 46 -6.30 -15.87 1.72
N GLY A 47 -5.29 -16.21 0.90
CA GLY A 47 -4.11 -16.97 1.31
C GLY A 47 -2.97 -16.17 1.94
N ALA A 48 -3.20 -14.89 2.28
CA ALA A 48 -2.20 -13.94 2.80
C ALA A 48 -0.97 -13.74 1.90
N GLU A 49 -1.13 -13.97 0.59
CA GLU A 49 -0.08 -13.78 -0.39
C GLU A 49 -0.27 -12.44 -1.12
N LEU A 50 0.79 -11.63 -1.16
CA LEU A 50 0.85 -10.41 -1.96
C LEU A 50 1.31 -10.76 -3.38
N VAL A 51 0.41 -10.61 -4.34
CA VAL A 51 0.67 -10.84 -5.77
C VAL A 51 0.91 -9.50 -6.46
N VAL A 52 2.16 -9.26 -6.87
CA VAL A 52 2.53 -8.04 -7.62
C VAL A 52 2.04 -8.13 -9.06
N LEU A 53 1.20 -7.18 -9.47
CA LEU A 53 0.68 -7.07 -10.84
C LEU A 53 1.54 -6.14 -11.71
N ILE A 54 1.95 -5.00 -11.14
CA ILE A 54 2.77 -3.99 -11.82
C ILE A 54 3.76 -3.43 -10.81
N LYS A 55 5.04 -3.38 -11.16
CA LYS A 55 6.07 -2.65 -10.40
C LYS A 55 6.92 -1.82 -11.33
N HIS A 56 6.95 -0.52 -11.09
CA HIS A 56 7.85 0.42 -11.73
C HIS A 56 8.58 1.21 -10.64
N CYS A 57 9.91 1.17 -10.64
CA CYS A 57 10.72 1.94 -9.71
C CYS A 57 11.75 2.76 -10.48
N ASP A 58 11.67 4.08 -10.38
CA ASP A 58 12.78 4.94 -10.81
C ASP A 58 13.94 4.80 -9.80
N ASN A 59 15.15 4.56 -10.29
CA ASN A 59 16.35 4.29 -9.47
C ASN A 59 16.19 3.18 -8.40
N ASN A 60 15.36 2.16 -8.65
CA ASN A 60 15.15 0.99 -7.79
C ASN A 60 14.61 1.28 -6.36
N ALA A 61 13.99 2.45 -6.12
CA ALA A 61 13.45 2.78 -4.81
C ALA A 61 12.09 3.50 -4.87
N PHE A 62 11.22 3.18 -3.92
CA PHE A 62 10.09 4.04 -3.60
C PHE A 62 10.56 5.17 -2.69
N MET A 63 10.15 6.40 -3.01
CA MET A 63 10.39 7.56 -2.15
C MET A 63 9.13 7.93 -1.37
N LEU A 64 9.34 8.47 -0.17
CA LEU A 64 8.28 9.10 0.62
C LEU A 64 8.15 10.59 0.22
N PRO A 65 6.95 11.18 0.35
CA PRO A 65 5.71 10.51 0.74
C PRO A 65 5.20 9.57 -0.35
N MET A 66 4.34 8.64 0.06
CA MET A 66 3.73 7.68 -0.84
C MET A 66 2.23 7.64 -0.63
N LYS A 67 1.48 7.75 -1.72
CA LYS A 67 0.03 7.62 -1.72
C LYS A 67 -0.34 6.17 -1.96
N ILE A 68 -1.17 5.62 -1.08
CA ILE A 68 -1.66 4.25 -1.15
C ILE A 68 -3.17 4.28 -1.26
N THR A 69 -3.70 3.54 -2.21
CA THR A 69 -5.13 3.27 -2.35
C THR A 69 -5.35 1.78 -2.23
N VAL A 70 -6.28 1.40 -1.35
CA VAL A 70 -6.69 0.02 -1.15
C VAL A 70 -8.16 -0.10 -1.51
N VAL A 71 -8.52 -1.10 -2.32
CA VAL A 71 -9.89 -1.39 -2.71
C VAL A 71 -10.23 -2.82 -2.29
N SER A 72 -11.35 -2.99 -1.61
CA SER A 72 -11.83 -4.27 -1.12
C SER A 72 -12.90 -4.87 -2.02
N GLN A 73 -13.09 -6.19 -1.94
CA GLN A 73 -14.20 -6.90 -2.57
C GLN A 73 -15.58 -6.35 -2.19
N ASN A 74 -15.75 -5.82 -0.98
CA ASN A 74 -17.03 -5.21 -0.56
C ASN A 74 -17.21 -3.75 -1.07
N ASN A 75 -16.43 -3.35 -2.09
CA ASN A 75 -16.39 -2.02 -2.70
C ASN A 75 -15.97 -0.89 -1.75
N LYS A 76 -15.46 -1.18 -0.56
CA LYS A 76 -14.84 -0.16 0.29
C LYS A 76 -13.49 0.26 -0.29
N THR A 77 -13.17 1.54 -0.14
CA THR A 77 -11.89 2.12 -0.57
C THR A 77 -11.25 2.86 0.60
N ALA A 78 -9.96 2.63 0.82
CA ALA A 78 -9.14 3.35 1.78
C ALA A 78 -8.05 4.10 1.01
N ARG A 79 -7.78 5.33 1.43
CA ARG A 79 -6.74 6.18 0.87
C ARG A 79 -5.84 6.61 2.00
N LEU A 80 -4.56 6.29 1.88
CA LEU A 80 -3.55 6.55 2.89
C LEU A 80 -2.36 7.26 2.26
N VAL A 81 -1.62 7.99 3.09
CA VAL A 81 -0.31 8.53 2.76
C VAL A 81 0.69 8.03 3.79
N ILE A 82 1.81 7.47 3.32
CA ILE A 82 2.98 7.29 4.18
C ILE A 82 3.80 8.58 4.05
N GLU A 83 3.88 9.35 5.11
CA GLU A 83 4.59 10.62 5.17
C GLU A 83 6.12 10.43 5.26
N HIS A 84 6.90 11.49 5.06
CA HIS A 84 8.36 11.44 5.10
C HIS A 84 8.96 10.87 6.39
N ASN A 85 8.24 10.99 7.51
CA ASN A 85 8.64 10.47 8.81
C ASN A 85 8.20 9.01 9.05
N GLY A 86 7.56 8.37 8.07
CA GLY A 86 7.03 7.01 8.17
C GLY A 86 5.65 6.92 8.81
N ASN A 87 5.01 8.04 9.17
CA ASN A 87 3.64 8.01 9.68
C ASN A 87 2.65 7.66 8.56
N ILE A 88 1.62 6.90 8.92
CA ILE A 88 0.54 6.53 8.01
C ILE A 88 -0.67 7.42 8.32
N ASP A 89 -0.98 8.35 7.43
CA ASP A 89 -2.11 9.27 7.55
C ASP A 89 -3.24 8.89 6.60
N ARG A 90 -4.49 9.08 7.05
CA ARG A 90 -5.69 8.85 6.24
C ARG A 90 -6.00 10.09 5.40
N VAL A 91 -6.38 9.87 4.15
CA VAL A 91 -6.88 10.93 3.27
C VAL A 91 -8.41 10.91 3.29
N HIS A 92 -9.00 11.98 3.81
CA HIS A 92 -10.46 12.21 3.83
C HIS A 92 -11.02 12.50 2.43
#